data_AF-A0A3Q7J429-F1
#
_entry.id   AF-A0A3Q7J429-F1
#
_cell.length_a   1.000
_cell.length_b   1.000
_cell.length_c   1.000
_cell.angle_alpha   90.00
_cell.angle_beta   90.00
_cell.angle_gamma   90.00
#
_symmetry.space_group_name_H-M   'P 1'
#
loop_
_entity.id
_entity.type
_entity.pdbx_description
1 polymer ?
#
loop_
_entity_poly.entity_id
_entity_poly.type
_entity_poly.pdbx_seq_one_letter_code
_entity_poly.pdbx_strand_id
1 'polypeptide(L)'
;MEQQFQHEVAMLAKHPNIIRFIGACRKANESCIVTEYTRGGSVCQFLQNQVVPLKLAVKLVLDVEHVHGLNLIHRDLESDNLLIAADKSIKIADFGVARIQVDKTLEAAGRQKS
;
A
#
# COMPACT_ATOMS: atom_id res chain seq x y z
N MET A 1 -9.53 -12.35 11.32
CA MET A 1 -9.41 -12.70 9.89
C MET A 1 -10.47 -12.02 9.04
N GLU A 2 -11.79 -12.21 9.29
CA GLU A 2 -12.84 -11.57 8.47
C GLU A 2 -12.70 -10.04 8.35
N GLN A 3 -12.63 -9.36 9.50
CA GLN A 3 -12.52 -7.91 9.53
C GLN A 3 -11.23 -7.40 8.86
N GLN A 4 -10.15 -8.16 8.92
CA GLN A 4 -8.87 -7.79 8.33
C GLN A 4 -8.91 -7.87 6.80
N PHE A 5 -9.53 -8.91 6.25
CA PHE A 5 -9.74 -9.02 4.80
C PHE A 5 -10.64 -7.90 4.27
N GLN A 6 -11.79 -7.66 4.92
CA GLN A 6 -12.70 -6.58 4.50
C GLN A 6 -12.01 -5.22 4.57
N HIS A 7 -11.22 -5.01 5.62
CA HIS A 7 -10.41 -3.81 5.78
C HIS A 7 -9.41 -3.66 4.64
N GLU A 8 -8.62 -4.69 4.36
CA GLU A 8 -7.62 -4.65 3.28
C GLU A 8 -8.24 -4.36 1.91
N VAL A 9 -9.34 -5.03 1.56
CA VAL A 9 -10.09 -4.77 0.33
C VAL A 9 -10.56 -3.31 0.26
N ALA A 10 -11.04 -2.76 1.36
CA ALA A 10 -11.49 -1.37 1.42
C ALA A 10 -10.34 -0.36 1.27
N MET A 11 -9.13 -0.69 1.72
CA MET A 11 -7.94 0.14 1.55
C MET A 11 -7.43 0.11 0.11
N LEU A 12 -7.33 -1.08 -0.48
CA LEU A 12 -6.86 -1.29 -1.85
C LEU A 12 -7.74 -0.59 -2.90
N ALA A 13 -9.05 -0.49 -2.66
CA ALA A 13 -9.98 0.12 -3.60
C ALA A 13 -9.91 1.67 -3.68
N LYS A 14 -9.19 2.34 -2.78
CA LYS A 14 -9.33 3.80 -2.57
C LYS A 14 -8.21 4.67 -3.10
N HIS A 15 -7.11 4.11 -3.62
CA HIS A 15 -5.89 4.91 -3.76
C HIS A 15 -5.06 4.61 -5.04
N PRO A 16 -4.67 5.63 -5.83
CA PRO A 16 -4.01 5.46 -7.13
C PRO A 16 -2.55 4.98 -7.07
N ASN A 17 -1.80 5.27 -5.99
CA ASN A 17 -0.40 4.85 -5.81
C ASN A 17 -0.24 3.55 -4.99
N ILE A 18 -1.32 2.79 -4.88
CA ILE A 18 -1.33 1.42 -4.35
C ILE A 18 -1.33 0.45 -5.53
N ILE A 19 -0.85 -0.77 -5.32
CA ILE A 19 -1.03 -1.83 -6.30
C ILE A 19 -2.50 -1.96 -6.70
N ARG A 20 -2.77 -1.97 -8.01
CA ARG A 20 -4.13 -1.89 -8.53
C ARG A 20 -4.92 -3.13 -8.13
N PHE A 21 -5.99 -2.90 -7.38
CA PHE A 21 -6.98 -3.92 -7.06
C PHE A 21 -7.75 -4.36 -8.31
N ILE A 22 -7.91 -5.67 -8.49
CA ILE A 22 -8.72 -6.26 -9.56
C ILE A 22 -10.02 -6.82 -9.00
N GLY A 23 -9.95 -7.51 -7.86
CA GLY A 23 -11.11 -8.11 -7.23
C GLY A 23 -10.74 -8.89 -5.99
N ALA A 24 -11.76 -9.34 -5.27
CA ALA A 24 -11.60 -10.18 -4.09
C ALA A 24 -12.62 -11.31 -4.15
N CYS A 25 -12.20 -12.50 -3.74
CA CYS A 25 -13.07 -13.66 -3.67
C CYS A 25 -13.10 -14.23 -2.26
N ARG A 26 -14.24 -14.81 -1.90
CA ARG A 26 -14.40 -15.50 -0.62
C ARG A 26 -15.21 -16.76 -0.85
N LYS A 27 -14.66 -17.90 -0.44
CA LYS A 27 -15.35 -19.19 -0.50
C LYS A 27 -15.07 -19.96 0.79
N ALA A 28 -16.11 -20.23 1.56
CA ALA A 28 -16.01 -20.88 2.87
C ALA A 28 -14.96 -20.18 3.77
N ASN A 29 -13.87 -20.89 4.09
CA ASN A 29 -12.78 -20.41 4.96
C ASN A 29 -11.61 -19.80 4.19
N GLU A 30 -11.70 -19.67 2.87
CA GLU A 30 -10.64 -19.13 2.02
C GLU A 30 -11.01 -17.71 1.56
N SER A 31 -10.05 -16.80 1.69
CA SER A 31 -10.16 -15.42 1.25
C SER A 31 -9.02 -15.12 0.29
N CYS A 32 -9.35 -14.54 -0.86
CA CYS A 32 -8.36 -14.20 -1.89
C CYS A 32 -8.50 -12.74 -2.32
N ILE A 33 -7.37 -12.09 -2.52
CA ILE A 33 -7.28 -10.74 -3.10
C ILE A 33 -6.50 -10.87 -4.40
N VAL A 34 -7.06 -10.32 -5.46
CA VAL A 34 -6.46 -10.30 -6.80
C VAL A 34 -6.05 -8.87 -7.11
N THR A 35 -4.77 -8.69 -7.41
CA THR A 35 -4.17 -7.41 -7.79
C THR A 35 -3.48 -7.52 -9.14
N GLU A 36 -3.09 -6.39 -9.72
CA GLU A 36 -2.23 -6.41 -10.90
C GLU A 36 -0.90 -7.13 -10.64
N TYR A 37 -0.36 -7.76 -11.66
CA TYR A 37 0.93 -8.42 -11.55
C TYR A 37 2.08 -7.46 -11.90
N THR A 38 3.07 -7.35 -11.02
CA THR A 38 4.28 -6.55 -11.22
C THR A 38 5.47 -7.44 -11.58
N ARG A 39 5.93 -7.38 -12.84
CA ARG A 39 7.07 -8.19 -13.33
C ARG A 39 8.40 -7.89 -12.64
N GLY A 40 8.55 -6.69 -12.06
CA GLY A 40 9.78 -6.28 -11.38
C GLY A 40 9.97 -6.90 -10.00
N GLY A 41 8.98 -7.63 -9.48
CA GLY A 41 9.03 -8.23 -8.14
C GLY A 41 9.05 -7.19 -7.03
N SER A 42 9.42 -7.63 -5.83
CA SER A 42 9.64 -6.73 -4.70
C SER A 42 10.99 -6.03 -4.80
N VAL A 43 11.11 -4.87 -4.16
CA VAL A 43 12.39 -4.19 -4.00
C VAL A 43 13.37 -5.12 -3.28
N CYS A 44 12.94 -5.89 -2.28
CA CYS A 44 13.80 -6.88 -1.60
C CYS A 44 14.44 -7.86 -2.61
N GLN A 45 13.63 -8.48 -3.47
CA GLN A 45 14.12 -9.40 -4.50
C GLN A 45 15.03 -8.71 -5.53
N PHE A 46 14.72 -7.46 -5.86
CA PHE A 46 15.53 -6.66 -6.77
C PHE A 46 16.91 -6.33 -6.17
N LEU A 47 16.96 -5.94 -4.89
CA LEU A 47 18.18 -5.59 -4.17
C LEU A 47 19.10 -6.78 -3.94
N GLN A 48 18.55 -7.99 -3.72
CA GLN A 48 19.36 -9.19 -3.48
C GLN A 48 20.24 -9.59 -4.66
N ASN A 49 19.85 -9.22 -5.89
CA ASN A 49 20.46 -9.75 -7.10
C ASN A 49 21.34 -8.72 -7.86
N GLN A 50 21.43 -7.46 -7.42
CA GLN A 50 22.07 -6.40 -8.21
C GLN A 50 22.74 -5.31 -7.38
N VAL A 51 23.81 -4.73 -7.95
CA VAL A 51 24.29 -3.40 -7.54
C VAL A 51 23.29 -2.38 -8.06
N VAL A 52 22.57 -1.73 -7.14
CA VAL A 52 21.53 -0.77 -7.50
C VAL A 52 22.14 0.57 -7.87
N PRO A 53 21.86 1.10 -9.09
CA PRO A 53 22.29 2.43 -9.46
C PRO A 53 21.72 3.47 -8.50
N LEU A 54 22.54 4.42 -8.04
CA LEU A 54 22.12 5.47 -7.10
C LEU A 54 20.86 6.21 -7.57
N LYS A 55 20.72 6.45 -8.87
CA LYS A 55 19.52 7.08 -9.47
C LYS A 55 18.23 6.30 -9.18
N LEU A 56 18.30 4.97 -9.23
CA LEU A 56 17.17 4.12 -8.92
C LEU A 56 16.86 4.17 -7.42
N ALA A 57 17.87 4.05 -6.56
CA ALA A 57 17.71 4.15 -5.11
C ALA A 57 17.06 5.49 -4.69
N VAL A 58 17.52 6.61 -5.26
CA VAL A 58 16.91 7.94 -5.01
C VAL A 58 15.45 7.97 -5.45
N LYS A 59 15.13 7.41 -6.62
CA LYS A 59 13.74 7.33 -7.08
C LYS A 59 12.87 6.48 -6.15
N LEU A 60 13.37 5.34 -5.66
CA LEU A 60 12.63 4.49 -4.71
C LEU A 60 12.24 5.27 -3.45
N VAL A 61 13.18 6.05 -2.90
CA VAL A 61 12.93 6.87 -1.69
C VAL A 61 11.90 7.96 -1.95
N LEU A 62 11.98 8.66 -3.09
CA LEU A 62 11.01 9.69 -3.47
C LEU A 62 9.61 9.12 -3.69
N ASP A 63 9.52 7.93 -4.31
CA ASP A 63 8.22 7.27 -4.50
C ASP A 63 7.61 6.85 -3.14
N VAL A 64 8.43 6.42 -2.17
CA VAL A 64 7.98 6.14 -0.79
C VAL A 64 7.48 7.40 -0.08
N GLU A 65 8.21 8.51 -0.19
CA GLU A 65 7.80 9.81 0.37
C GLU A 65 6.45 10.25 -0.20
N HIS A 66 6.26 10.09 -1.51
CA HIS A 66 5.02 10.46 -2.19
C HIS A 66 3.81 9.72 -1.62
N VAL A 67 3.95 8.41 -1.32
CA VAL A 67 2.85 7.63 -0.75
C VAL A 67 2.54 8.00 0.71
N HIS A 68 3.55 8.35 1.50
CA HIS A 68 3.32 8.86 2.85
C HIS A 68 2.49 10.16 2.89
N GLY A 69 2.50 10.96 1.82
CA GLY A 69 1.73 12.20 1.71
C GLY A 69 0.21 12.04 1.57
N LEU A 70 -0.32 10.81 1.54
CA LEU A 70 -1.69 10.54 1.08
C LEU A 70 -2.69 10.27 2.23
N ASN A 71 -2.41 10.79 3.43
CA ASN A 71 -3.20 10.55 4.66
C ASN A 71 -3.44 9.05 4.91
N LEU A 72 -2.49 8.23 4.49
CA LEU A 72 -2.54 6.78 4.56
C LEU A 72 -1.30 6.31 5.33
N ILE A 73 -1.54 5.65 6.46
CA ILE A 73 -0.50 5.06 7.28
C ILE A 73 -0.44 3.57 6.93
N HIS A 74 0.60 3.13 6.22
CA HIS A 74 0.77 1.72 5.82
C HIS A 74 0.99 0.81 7.03
N ARG A 75 1.83 1.24 7.97
CA ARG A 75 2.28 0.51 9.18
C ARG A 75 3.14 -0.74 8.96
N ASP A 76 3.24 -1.24 7.74
CA ASP A 76 4.11 -2.37 7.41
C ASP A 76 4.94 -2.10 6.15
N LEU A 77 5.62 -0.95 6.16
CA LEU A 77 6.34 -0.45 5.01
C LEU A 77 7.77 -1.01 4.99
N GLU A 78 7.96 -2.10 4.26
CA GLU A 78 9.25 -2.75 4.07
C GLU A 78 9.52 -3.10 2.60
N SER A 79 10.76 -3.47 2.28
CA SER A 79 11.20 -3.73 0.90
C SER A 79 10.44 -4.86 0.20
N ASP A 80 9.83 -5.77 0.95
CA ASP A 80 9.00 -6.85 0.41
C ASP A 80 7.62 -6.36 -0.05
N ASN A 81 7.09 -5.34 0.61
CA ASN A 81 5.80 -4.71 0.31
C ASN A 81 5.92 -3.55 -0.71
N LEU A 82 7.13 -3.26 -1.18
CA LEU A 82 7.38 -2.31 -2.28
C LEU A 82 7.59 -3.08 -3.59
N LEU A 83 6.69 -2.90 -4.54
CA LEU A 83 6.70 -3.62 -5.82
C LEU A 83 7.12 -2.72 -6.97
N ILE A 84 7.94 -3.25 -7.87
CA ILE A 84 8.47 -2.53 -9.02
C ILE A 84 7.56 -2.75 -10.23
N ALA A 85 6.88 -1.69 -10.66
CA ALA A 85 6.01 -1.70 -11.83
C ALA A 85 6.80 -1.71 -13.15
N ALA A 86 6.12 -1.95 -14.27
CA ALA A 86 6.75 -2.06 -15.59
C ALA A 86 7.40 -0.75 -16.06
N ASP A 87 6.86 0.39 -15.63
CA ASP A 87 7.39 1.74 -15.88
C ASP A 87 8.50 2.14 -14.89
N LYS A 88 8.93 1.20 -14.02
CA LYS A 88 9.89 1.41 -12.93
C LYS A 88 9.41 2.36 -11.83
N SER A 89 8.10 2.60 -11.73
CA SER A 89 7.52 3.23 -10.55
C SER A 89 7.43 2.22 -9.40
N ILE A 90 7.35 2.72 -8.18
CA ILE A 90 7.01 1.91 -7.01
C ILE A 90 5.51 1.91 -6.76
N LYS A 91 5.00 0.72 -6.42
CA LYS A 91 3.66 0.49 -5.93
C LYS A 91 3.73 -0.22 -4.60
N ILE A 92 2.90 0.20 -3.66
CA ILE A 92 2.86 -0.44 -2.34
C ILE A 92 1.83 -1.57 -2.37
N ALA A 93 2.15 -2.67 -1.68
CA ALA A 93 1.31 -3.84 -1.46
C ALA A 93 1.18 -4.15 0.05
N ASP A 94 0.29 -5.10 0.39
CA ASP A 94 -0.04 -5.55 1.75
C ASP A 94 -0.62 -4.47 2.67
N PHE A 95 -1.93 -4.22 2.52
CA PHE A 95 -2.65 -3.21 3.31
C PHE A 95 -3.40 -3.81 4.50
N GLY A 96 -3.10 -5.06 4.88
CA GLY A 96 -3.82 -5.77 5.94
C GLY A 96 -3.83 -5.01 7.26
N VAL A 97 -2.77 -4.24 7.53
CA VAL A 97 -2.64 -3.39 8.71
C VAL A 97 -2.67 -1.88 8.41
N ALA A 98 -2.94 -1.44 7.18
CA ALA A 98 -2.96 0.00 6.87
C ALA A 98 -4.11 0.75 7.58
N ARG A 99 -4.00 2.06 7.75
CA ARG A 99 -5.05 2.92 8.36
C ARG A 99 -5.13 4.26 7.66
N ILE A 100 -6.34 4.82 7.57
CA ILE A 100 -6.53 6.21 7.12
C ILE A 100 -6.24 7.12 8.31
N GLN A 101 -5.40 8.13 8.10
CA GLN A 101 -5.15 9.17 9.07
C GLN A 101 -6.39 10.07 9.16
N VAL A 102 -7.08 10.03 10.30
CA VAL A 102 -8.20 10.94 10.58
C VAL A 102 -7.61 12.20 11.21
N ASP A 103 -7.84 13.34 10.56
CA ASP A 103 -7.40 14.62 11.07
C ASP A 103 -8.19 14.97 12.35
N LYS A 104 -7.49 15.04 13.49
CA LYS A 104 -8.10 15.24 14.82
C LYS A 104 -8.82 16.59 14.97
N THR A 105 -8.61 17.52 14.04
CA THR A 105 -9.19 18.86 14.06
C THR A 105 -10.71 18.85 13.86
N LEU A 106 -11.28 17.82 13.22
CA LEU A 106 -12.73 17.76 12.95
C LEU A 106 -13.56 17.17 14.10
N GLU A 107 -12.95 16.40 15.01
CA GLU A 107 -13.68 15.84 16.16
C GLU A 107 -13.96 16.88 17.26
N ALA A 108 -13.16 17.95 17.33
CA ALA A 108 -13.36 19.04 18.28
C ALA A 108 -14.56 19.94 17.93
N ALA A 109 -14.97 20.01 16.65
CA ALA A 109 -16.08 20.83 16.20
C ALA A 109 -17.47 20.19 16.45
N GLY A 110 -17.52 18.90 16.75
CA GLY A 110 -18.78 18.15 16.97
C GLY A 110 -19.29 18.11 18.42
N ARG A 111 -18.50 18.57 19.41
CA ARG A 111 -18.85 18.47 20.84
C ARG A 111 -19.38 19.76 21.49
N GLN A 112 -19.66 20.81 20.72
CA GLN A 112 -20.27 22.05 21.23
C GLN A 112 -21.63 22.33 20.58
N LYS A 113 -22.56 21.37 20.66
CA LYS A 113 -24.01 21.64 20.54
C LYS A 113 -24.75 20.67 21.46
N SER A 114 -24.82 21.01 22.74
CA SER A 114 -25.78 20.48 23.70
C SER A 114 -26.09 21.58 24.70
#